data_AF-X0UQY0-F1
#
_entry.id   AF-X0UQY0-F1
#
_cell.length_a   1.000
_cell.length_b   1.000
_cell.length_c   1.000
_cell.angle_alpha   90.00
_cell.angle_beta   90.00
_cell.angle_gamma   90.00
#
_symmetry.space_group_name_H-M   'P 1'
#
loop_
_entity.id
_entity.type
_entity.pdbx_description
1 polymer ?
#
loop_
_entity_poly.entity_id
_entity_poly.type
_entity_poly.pdbx_seq_one_letter_code
_entity_poly.pdbx_strand_id
1 'polypeptide(L)'
;EAAFPDWCRPMEVFIEDPDDVSGHGVTLYNPTAQDPSVSPPGVRSVTLTVVSDLKWPRPWEPAYRSEPYQRLKREEAEKVLDRVEAYIPNFRKHIRVMEIGTPTTTERFTLKNWGNVGGPKQAMGQDMMKRPTARTDWQNLYLCGDSTVMGLGVLPATMSAVGAANMLLRDLGQQEFLPREFSRQYVNLTAPKAWTPVPDAAEPITEASARRLAKECQWCEHAACIQDCPAQIDVVGFMRRLESGNFAGAARSMREMNPLAELCG
;
A
#
# COMPACT_ATOMS: atom_id res chain seq x y z
N GLU A 1 -4.42 14.52 -26.95
CA GLU A 1 -3.26 13.61 -27.12
C GLU A 1 -3.31 12.55 -26.03
N ALA A 2 -2.96 11.30 -26.34
CA ALA A 2 -2.96 10.23 -25.35
C ALA A 2 -1.73 10.37 -24.44
N ALA A 3 -1.93 10.25 -23.13
CA ALA A 3 -0.85 10.43 -22.14
C ALA A 3 0.23 9.34 -22.18
N PHE A 4 -0.05 8.20 -22.82
CA PHE A 4 0.85 7.07 -22.94
C PHE A 4 0.88 6.57 -24.39
N PRO A 5 2.05 6.22 -24.93
CA PRO A 5 2.17 5.53 -26.21
C PRO A 5 1.52 4.14 -26.19
N ASP A 6 1.12 3.65 -27.36
CA ASP A 6 0.48 2.33 -27.52
C ASP A 6 1.38 1.16 -27.13
N TRP A 7 2.71 1.35 -27.15
CA TRP A 7 3.67 0.32 -26.76
C TRP A 7 3.77 0.12 -25.25
N CYS A 8 3.36 1.10 -24.43
CA CYS A 8 3.54 1.07 -22.99
C CYS A 8 2.73 -0.07 -22.37
N ARG A 9 3.43 -1.02 -21.74
CA ARG A 9 2.84 -2.16 -21.05
C ARG A 9 2.39 -1.77 -19.63
N PRO A 10 1.63 -2.64 -18.94
CA PRO A 10 1.25 -2.42 -17.54
C PRO A 10 2.42 -2.32 -16.56
N MET A 11 3.60 -2.80 -16.94
CA MET A 11 4.84 -2.64 -16.18
C MET A 11 5.98 -2.38 -17.17
N GLU A 12 6.76 -1.35 -16.91
CA GLU A 12 7.96 -0.99 -17.67
C GLU A 12 9.12 -0.76 -16.72
N VAL A 13 10.35 -1.03 -17.17
CA VAL A 13 11.58 -0.71 -16.45
C VAL A 13 12.48 0.08 -17.39
N PHE A 14 12.66 1.36 -17.08
CA PHE A 14 13.53 2.26 -17.82
C PHE A 14 14.92 2.25 -17.18
N ILE A 15 15.91 1.78 -17.92
CA ILE A 15 17.31 1.68 -17.50
C ILE A 15 18.11 2.65 -18.37
N GLU A 16 18.80 3.61 -17.75
CA GLU A 16 19.62 4.61 -18.46
C GLU A 16 20.91 3.99 -19.01
N ASP A 17 21.64 3.28 -18.16
CA ASP A 17 22.90 2.61 -18.50
C ASP A 17 22.81 1.13 -18.12
N PRO A 18 22.71 0.21 -19.10
CA PRO A 18 22.70 -1.23 -18.84
C PRO A 18 23.99 -1.75 -18.20
N ASP A 19 25.11 -1.04 -18.34
CA ASP A 19 26.43 -1.41 -17.82
C ASP A 19 26.67 -0.83 -16.42
N ASP A 20 25.86 0.15 -15.99
CA ASP A 20 25.87 0.65 -14.63
C ASP A 20 25.07 -0.28 -13.71
N VAL A 21 25.80 -1.20 -13.06
CA VAL A 21 25.23 -2.08 -12.02
C VAL A 21 24.77 -1.34 -10.76
N SER A 22 25.15 -0.06 -10.60
CA SER A 22 24.59 0.86 -9.60
C SER A 22 23.41 1.67 -10.12
N GLY A 23 23.14 1.58 -11.43
CA GLY A 23 22.18 2.37 -12.17
C GLY A 23 20.76 2.17 -11.66
N HIS A 24 20.23 3.21 -11.02
CA HIS A 24 18.87 3.23 -10.49
C HIS A 24 17.86 3.41 -11.64
N GLY A 25 17.38 2.30 -12.20
CA GLY A 25 16.28 2.32 -13.16
C GLY A 25 14.98 2.86 -12.57
N VAL A 26 14.09 3.38 -13.42
CA VAL A 26 12.72 3.74 -13.05
C VAL A 26 11.80 2.59 -13.41
N THR A 27 11.16 2.01 -12.41
CA THR A 27 10.06 1.05 -12.65
C THR A 27 8.74 1.80 -12.67
N LEU A 28 8.02 1.68 -13.78
CA LEU A 28 6.70 2.25 -13.98
C LEU A 28 5.66 1.14 -13.93
N TYR A 29 4.69 1.27 -13.02
CA TYR A 29 3.51 0.42 -12.97
C TYR A 29 2.29 1.22 -13.44
N ASN A 30 1.60 0.71 -14.45
CA ASN A 30 0.36 1.23 -15.02
C ASN A 30 -0.73 0.15 -14.92
N PRO A 31 -1.29 -0.09 -13.72
CA PRO A 31 -2.31 -1.11 -13.53
C PRO A 31 -3.56 -0.87 -14.39
N THR A 32 -3.90 0.39 -14.71
CA THR A 32 -5.04 0.74 -15.57
C THR A 32 -4.94 0.16 -16.97
N ALA A 33 -3.72 -0.10 -17.49
CA ALA A 33 -3.54 -0.75 -18.79
C ALA A 33 -3.97 -2.23 -18.78
N GLN A 34 -3.89 -2.90 -17.62
CA GLN A 34 -4.34 -4.28 -17.46
C GLN A 34 -5.79 -4.36 -16.98
N ASP A 35 -6.16 -3.50 -16.03
CA ASP A 35 -7.50 -3.44 -15.46
C ASP A 35 -8.01 -1.99 -15.47
N PRO A 36 -8.81 -1.61 -16.47
CA PRO A 36 -9.37 -0.26 -16.56
C PRO A 36 -10.26 0.14 -15.38
N SER A 37 -10.71 -0.81 -14.56
CA SER A 37 -11.61 -0.54 -13.44
C SER A 37 -10.94 0.12 -12.23
N VAL A 38 -9.61 0.05 -12.15
CA VAL A 38 -8.81 0.60 -11.04
C VAL A 38 -8.67 2.13 -11.12
N SER A 39 -9.23 2.77 -12.15
CA SER A 39 -9.20 4.22 -12.31
C SER A 39 -10.49 4.71 -12.97
N PRO A 40 -10.89 5.97 -12.73
CA PRO A 40 -12.02 6.56 -13.44
C PRO A 40 -11.80 6.58 -14.96
N PRO A 41 -12.88 6.56 -15.77
CA PRO A 41 -12.77 6.65 -17.23
C PRO A 41 -11.94 7.85 -17.70
N GLY A 42 -11.01 7.61 -18.63
CA GLY A 42 -10.14 8.65 -19.20
C GLY A 42 -8.97 9.08 -18.31
N VAL A 43 -8.76 8.44 -17.16
CA VAL A 43 -7.62 8.68 -16.25
C VAL A 43 -6.86 7.37 -16.03
N ARG A 44 -5.54 7.45 -15.83
CA ARG A 44 -4.70 6.31 -15.45
C ARG A 44 -4.08 6.57 -14.07
N SER A 45 -4.02 5.53 -13.25
CA SER A 45 -3.21 5.50 -12.04
C SER A 45 -1.87 4.88 -12.36
N VAL A 46 -0.78 5.53 -11.95
CA VAL A 46 0.58 5.13 -12.29
C VAL A 46 1.44 5.25 -11.05
N THR A 47 2.26 4.24 -10.79
CA THR A 47 3.24 4.24 -9.70
C THR A 47 4.64 4.19 -10.30
N LEU A 48 5.46 5.19 -9.98
CA LEU A 48 6.87 5.24 -10.33
C LEU A 48 7.70 4.91 -9.09
N THR A 49 8.58 3.92 -9.20
CA THR A 49 9.49 3.54 -8.12
C THR A 49 10.93 3.57 -8.59
N VAL A 50 11.79 4.16 -7.78
CA VAL A 50 13.24 4.19 -7.94
C VAL A 50 13.91 3.75 -6.65
N VAL A 51 15.14 3.28 -6.77
CA VAL A 51 16.02 3.08 -5.63
C VAL A 51 16.79 4.39 -5.38
N SER A 52 16.99 4.72 -4.10
CA SER A 52 17.65 5.95 -3.68
C SER A 52 18.78 5.61 -2.72
N ASP A 53 20.00 6.01 -3.07
CA ASP A 53 21.17 5.93 -2.18
C ASP A 53 21.30 7.13 -1.24
N LEU A 54 20.42 8.12 -1.37
CA LEU A 54 20.42 9.30 -0.52
C LEU A 54 20.07 8.96 0.92
N LYS A 55 20.72 9.65 1.86
CA LYS A 55 20.37 9.57 3.28
C LYS A 55 19.19 10.49 3.57
N TRP A 56 18.03 9.89 3.79
CA TRP A 56 16.82 10.59 4.23
C TRP A 56 16.75 10.69 5.76
N PRO A 57 16.19 11.77 6.32
CA PRO A 57 15.99 11.86 7.76
C PRO A 57 14.97 10.83 8.25
N ARG A 58 15.06 10.41 9.51
CA ARG A 58 14.06 9.53 10.14
C ARG A 58 12.77 10.31 10.45
N PRO A 59 11.60 9.66 10.59
CA PRO A 59 10.33 10.35 10.85
C PRO A 59 10.28 11.19 12.13
N TRP A 60 11.13 10.88 13.12
CA TRP A 60 11.23 11.61 14.39
C TRP A 60 12.36 12.65 14.43
N GLU A 61 13.19 12.72 13.39
CA GLU A 61 14.26 13.71 13.35
C GLU A 61 13.72 15.10 13.00
N PRO A 62 14.26 16.19 13.58
CA PRO A 62 13.79 17.56 13.31
C PRO A 62 13.85 17.96 11.82
N ALA A 63 14.71 17.31 11.05
CA ALA A 63 14.84 17.54 9.61
C ALA A 63 13.62 17.02 8.81
N TYR A 64 12.84 16.08 9.35
CA TYR A 64 11.66 15.59 8.65
C TYR A 64 10.57 16.67 8.57
N ARG A 65 9.93 16.80 7.40
CA ARG A 65 8.97 17.87 7.04
C ARG A 65 9.57 19.29 7.04
N SER A 66 10.88 19.45 7.26
CA SER A 66 11.57 20.73 7.08
C SER A 66 11.56 21.18 5.61
N GLU A 67 11.78 22.47 5.37
CA GLU A 67 11.87 23.02 4.01
C GLU A 67 12.98 22.34 3.17
N PRO A 68 14.20 22.08 3.70
CA PRO A 68 15.21 21.29 2.99
C PRO A 68 14.74 19.88 2.60
N TYR A 69 14.03 19.18 3.49
CA TYR A 69 13.48 17.85 3.19
C TYR A 69 12.46 17.93 2.05
N GLN A 70 11.55 18.90 2.08
CA GLN A 70 10.54 19.08 1.03
C GLN A 70 11.16 19.49 -0.30
N ARG A 71 12.24 20.28 -0.27
CA ARG A 71 13.00 20.64 -1.46
C ARG A 71 13.67 19.42 -2.09
N LEU A 72 14.44 18.64 -1.31
CA LEU A 72 15.07 17.41 -1.79
C LEU A 72 14.03 16.42 -2.36
N LYS A 73 12.91 16.26 -1.65
CA LYS A 73 11.78 15.42 -2.09
C LYS A 73 11.25 15.82 -3.47
N ARG A 74 11.14 17.11 -3.78
CA ARG A 74 10.73 17.59 -5.11
C ARG A 74 11.84 17.42 -6.15
N GLU A 75 13.08 17.74 -5.80
CA GLU A 75 14.24 17.60 -6.70
C GLU A 75 14.41 16.14 -7.18
N GLU A 76 14.30 15.17 -6.28
CA GLU A 76 14.37 13.75 -6.66
C GLU A 76 13.17 13.32 -7.53
N ALA A 77 11.97 13.83 -7.26
CA ALA A 77 10.81 13.53 -8.10
C ALA A 77 10.97 14.09 -9.52
N GLU A 78 11.54 15.29 -9.67
CA GLU A 78 11.82 15.86 -11.01
C GLU A 78 12.83 15.02 -11.79
N LYS A 79 13.89 14.50 -11.14
CA LYS A 79 14.83 13.57 -11.79
C LYS A 79 14.12 12.31 -12.31
N VAL A 80 13.18 11.76 -11.55
CA VAL A 80 12.38 10.60 -11.98
C VAL A 80 11.49 10.97 -13.18
N LEU A 81 10.87 12.15 -13.15
CA LEU A 81 10.03 12.63 -14.25
C LEU A 81 10.84 12.91 -15.52
N ASP A 82 12.06 13.45 -15.42
CA ASP A 82 12.96 13.64 -16.57
C ASP A 82 13.26 12.32 -17.26
N ARG A 83 13.54 11.27 -16.47
CA ARG A 83 13.76 9.92 -16.97
C ARG A 83 12.53 9.38 -17.69
N VAL A 84 11.35 9.52 -17.09
CA VAL A 84 10.11 9.04 -17.72
C VAL A 84 9.82 9.81 -19.01
N GLU A 85 10.02 11.13 -19.04
CA GLU A 85 9.75 11.94 -20.24
C GLU A 85 10.69 11.66 -21.41
N ALA A 86 11.90 11.15 -21.14
CA ALA A 86 12.81 10.68 -22.19
C ALA A 86 12.21 9.51 -23.00
N TYR A 87 11.35 8.68 -22.39
CA TYR A 87 10.66 7.56 -23.05
C TYR A 87 9.21 7.89 -23.40
N ILE A 88 8.53 8.69 -22.57
CA ILE A 88 7.12 9.06 -22.70
C ILE A 88 7.03 10.58 -22.83
N PRO A 89 7.14 11.14 -24.06
CA PRO A 89 7.12 12.58 -24.26
C PRO A 89 5.86 13.23 -23.70
N ASN A 90 6.00 14.44 -23.15
CA ASN A 90 4.91 15.23 -22.56
C ASN A 90 4.23 14.61 -21.32
N PHE A 91 4.81 13.59 -20.69
CA PHE A 91 4.24 12.93 -19.51
C PHE A 91 3.76 13.92 -18.43
N ARG A 92 4.55 14.94 -18.11
CA ARG A 92 4.23 15.94 -17.07
C ARG A 92 2.95 16.72 -17.37
N LYS A 93 2.67 17.00 -18.64
CA LYS A 93 1.45 17.74 -19.06
C LYS A 93 0.17 16.96 -18.75
N HIS A 94 0.27 15.65 -18.56
CA HIS A 94 -0.85 14.78 -18.27
C HIS A 94 -1.03 14.47 -16.77
N ILE A 95 -0.12 14.93 -15.92
CA ILE A 95 -0.21 14.75 -14.46
C ILE A 95 -1.33 15.64 -13.91
N ARG A 96 -2.37 15.01 -13.36
CA ARG A 96 -3.45 15.71 -12.64
C ARG A 96 -3.15 15.86 -11.15
N VAL A 97 -2.61 14.80 -10.56
CA VAL A 97 -2.24 14.72 -9.15
C VAL A 97 -0.96 13.89 -9.06
N MET A 98 -0.03 14.31 -8.22
CA MET A 98 1.19 13.57 -7.95
C MET A 98 1.44 13.54 -6.45
N GLU A 99 1.58 12.34 -5.91
CA GLU A 99 2.02 12.12 -4.54
C GLU A 99 3.44 11.56 -4.57
N ILE A 100 4.33 12.17 -3.79
CA ILE A 100 5.73 11.76 -3.74
C ILE A 100 5.94 11.01 -2.41
N GLY A 101 6.48 9.81 -2.48
CA GLY A 101 6.97 9.04 -1.34
C GLY A 101 8.49 9.16 -1.19
N THR A 102 8.99 8.96 0.03
CA THR A 102 10.43 8.89 0.34
C THR A 102 10.68 7.71 1.28
N PRO A 103 11.93 7.25 1.46
CA PRO A 103 12.25 6.28 2.50
C PRO A 103 11.76 6.69 3.90
N THR A 104 11.81 7.98 4.25
CA THR A 104 11.19 8.49 5.50
C THR A 104 9.68 8.26 5.54
N THR A 105 8.99 8.43 4.41
CA THR A 105 7.55 8.21 4.30
C THR A 105 7.21 6.72 4.48
N THR A 106 7.95 5.83 3.84
CA THR A 106 7.82 4.38 4.01
C THR A 106 8.02 3.99 5.48
N GLU A 107 9.09 4.48 6.11
CA GLU A 107 9.37 4.18 7.50
C GLU A 107 8.24 4.65 8.43
N ARG A 108 7.74 5.87 8.23
CA ARG A 108 6.64 6.42 9.04
C ARG A 108 5.41 5.52 9.01
N PHE A 109 5.00 5.06 7.82
CA PHE A 109 3.74 4.33 7.66
C PHE A 109 3.85 2.83 7.93
N THR A 110 5.01 2.23 7.68
CA THR A 110 5.16 0.77 7.77
C THR A 110 6.19 0.33 8.81
N LEU A 111 6.76 1.26 9.57
CA LEU A 111 7.83 1.01 10.56
C LEU A 111 9.03 0.26 9.97
N LYS A 112 9.25 0.42 8.66
CA LYS A 112 10.37 -0.19 7.95
C LYS A 112 11.60 0.65 8.19
N ASN A 113 12.52 0.15 9.01
CA ASN A 113 13.77 0.83 9.33
C ASN A 113 14.45 1.39 8.08
N TRP A 114 14.74 2.70 8.07
CA TRP A 114 15.36 3.45 6.98
C TRP A 114 14.53 3.47 5.69
N GLY A 115 13.25 3.12 5.75
CA GLY A 115 12.40 2.94 4.58
C GLY A 115 12.75 1.72 3.73
N ASN A 116 13.56 0.78 4.25
CA ASN A 116 14.03 -0.38 3.50
C ASN A 116 12.87 -1.28 3.07
N VAL A 117 12.70 -1.41 1.76
CA VAL A 117 11.74 -2.31 1.14
C VAL A 117 12.33 -3.73 1.15
N GLY A 118 11.64 -4.70 1.77
CA GLY A 118 12.08 -6.11 1.79
C GLY A 118 12.84 -6.57 3.03
N GLY A 119 12.81 -5.77 4.10
CA GLY A 119 13.41 -6.13 5.39
C GLY A 119 14.95 -6.01 5.37
N PRO A 120 15.67 -6.85 6.13
CA PRO A 120 17.13 -6.86 6.15
C PRO A 120 17.72 -7.03 4.75
N LYS A 121 18.78 -6.26 4.44
CA LYS A 121 19.52 -6.33 3.18
C LYS A 121 19.99 -7.75 2.92
N GLN A 122 19.75 -8.25 1.72
CA GLN A 122 20.35 -9.51 1.29
C GLN A 122 21.86 -9.31 1.15
N ALA A 123 22.62 -10.02 1.97
CA ALA A 123 24.08 -9.95 1.98
C ALA A 123 24.64 -11.37 2.16
N MET A 124 25.85 -11.58 1.67
CA MET A 124 26.56 -12.85 1.88
C MET A 124 26.65 -13.15 3.36
N GLY A 125 26.16 -14.31 3.79
CA GLY A 125 26.12 -14.69 5.19
C GLY A 125 24.91 -14.18 5.98
N GLN A 126 23.95 -13.49 5.34
CA GLN A 126 22.62 -13.17 5.88
C GLN A 126 21.50 -13.87 5.10
N ASP A 127 21.85 -14.92 4.37
CA ASP A 127 20.96 -15.69 3.53
C ASP A 127 20.09 -16.68 4.33
N MET A 128 18.85 -16.84 3.89
CA MET A 128 17.92 -17.90 4.32
C MET A 128 17.84 -18.06 5.85
N MET A 129 18.32 -19.19 6.38
CA MET A 129 18.18 -19.60 7.78
C MET A 129 18.97 -18.72 8.77
N LYS A 130 19.79 -17.79 8.28
CA LYS A 130 20.50 -16.80 9.11
C LYS A 130 19.67 -15.55 9.39
N ARG A 131 18.44 -15.49 8.88
CA ARG A 131 17.45 -14.44 9.17
C ARG A 131 16.49 -14.89 10.27
N PRO A 132 15.76 -13.97 10.91
CA PRO A 132 14.76 -14.32 11.91
C PRO A 132 13.78 -15.38 11.38
N THR A 133 13.63 -16.47 12.13
CA THR A 133 12.66 -17.52 11.81
C THR A 133 11.30 -17.19 12.39
N ALA A 134 10.30 -18.02 12.09
CA ALA A 134 8.95 -17.84 12.61
C ALA A 134 8.87 -17.96 14.15
N ARG A 135 9.75 -18.76 14.76
CA ARG A 135 9.79 -18.96 16.22
C ARG A 135 10.86 -18.05 16.84
N THR A 136 10.50 -17.40 17.93
CA THR A 136 11.45 -16.62 18.74
C THR A 136 11.86 -17.40 19.99
N ASP A 137 12.86 -16.89 20.70
CA ASP A 137 13.27 -17.41 22.02
C ASP A 137 12.23 -17.10 23.11
N TRP A 138 11.28 -16.20 22.84
CA TRP A 138 10.20 -15.88 23.76
C TRP A 138 8.99 -16.78 23.52
N GLN A 139 8.50 -17.37 24.61
CA GLN A 139 7.31 -18.21 24.56
C GLN A 139 6.10 -17.40 24.09
N ASN A 140 5.31 -18.00 23.19
CA ASN A 140 4.10 -17.41 22.61
C ASN A 140 4.33 -16.15 21.75
N LEU A 141 5.57 -15.90 21.30
CA LEU A 141 5.89 -14.83 20.37
C LEU A 141 6.46 -15.41 19.06
N TYR A 142 5.79 -15.11 17.95
CA TYR A 142 6.13 -15.57 16.61
C TYR A 142 6.33 -14.38 15.66
N LEU A 143 7.19 -14.55 14.66
CA LEU A 143 7.49 -13.53 13.67
C LEU A 143 6.95 -13.95 12.30
N CYS A 144 6.35 -13.00 11.58
CA CYS A 144 6.02 -13.16 10.17
C CYS A 144 6.31 -11.89 9.37
N GLY A 145 6.37 -12.04 8.05
CA GLY A 145 6.56 -10.95 7.11
C GLY A 145 7.90 -11.00 6.37
N ASP A 146 8.16 -9.95 5.60
CA ASP A 146 9.29 -9.85 4.67
C ASP A 146 10.65 -9.68 5.34
N SER A 147 10.67 -9.37 6.64
CA SER A 147 11.88 -9.29 7.45
C SER A 147 12.36 -10.65 8.00
N THR A 148 11.63 -11.73 7.73
CA THR A 148 11.96 -13.10 8.16
C THR A 148 12.72 -13.89 7.08
N VAL A 149 13.00 -15.17 7.34
CA VAL A 149 13.67 -16.13 6.43
C VAL A 149 13.19 -16.07 4.98
N MET A 150 11.89 -15.87 4.73
CA MET A 150 11.33 -15.94 3.37
C MET A 150 11.64 -14.69 2.53
N GLY A 151 11.83 -13.52 3.15
CA GLY A 151 12.22 -12.29 2.45
C GLY A 151 11.14 -11.54 1.69
N LEU A 152 11.57 -10.72 0.73
CA LEU A 152 10.76 -9.70 0.07
C LEU A 152 9.70 -10.32 -0.85
N GLY A 153 8.53 -9.68 -0.88
CA GLY A 153 7.48 -9.92 -1.85
C GLY A 153 6.22 -10.52 -1.23
N VAL A 154 5.12 -10.46 -1.98
CA VAL A 154 3.82 -10.93 -1.50
C VAL A 154 3.84 -12.43 -1.22
N LEU A 155 4.41 -13.24 -2.11
CA LEU A 155 4.48 -14.69 -1.93
C LEU A 155 5.35 -15.07 -0.73
N PRO A 156 6.59 -14.58 -0.58
CA PRO A 156 7.41 -14.97 0.56
C PRO A 156 6.89 -14.44 1.91
N ALA A 157 6.31 -13.23 1.95
CA ALA A 157 5.63 -12.73 3.14
C ALA A 157 4.42 -13.60 3.53
N THR A 158 3.65 -14.07 2.54
CA THR A 158 2.52 -14.99 2.78
C THR A 158 3.00 -16.34 3.31
N MET A 159 4.05 -16.92 2.71
CA MET A 159 4.64 -18.17 3.20
C MET A 159 5.18 -18.03 4.63
N SER A 160 5.80 -16.88 4.95
CA SER A 160 6.24 -16.57 6.31
C SER A 160 5.06 -16.53 7.30
N ALA A 161 3.92 -15.95 6.92
CA ALA A 161 2.71 -15.95 7.74
C ALA A 161 2.18 -17.38 7.98
N VAL A 162 2.16 -18.24 6.96
CA VAL A 162 1.78 -19.65 7.11
C VAL A 162 2.74 -20.37 8.06
N GLY A 163 4.05 -20.11 7.93
CA GLY A 163 5.06 -20.68 8.84
C GLY A 163 4.84 -20.27 10.29
N ALA A 164 4.55 -18.99 10.56
CA ALA A 164 4.24 -18.50 11.90
C ALA A 164 2.95 -19.12 12.47
N ALA A 165 1.89 -19.20 11.66
CA ALA A 165 0.64 -19.84 12.06
C ALA A 165 0.85 -21.32 12.42
N ASN A 166 1.65 -22.06 11.64
CA ASN A 166 1.94 -23.46 11.94
C ASN A 166 2.79 -23.63 13.21
N MET A 167 3.70 -22.71 13.53
CA MET A 167 4.42 -22.73 14.80
C MET A 167 3.48 -22.53 15.99
N LEU A 168 2.54 -21.59 15.89
CA LEU A 168 1.50 -21.40 16.90
C LEU A 168 0.64 -22.65 17.08
N LEU A 169 0.11 -23.21 15.97
CA LEU A 169 -0.75 -24.40 16.01
C LEU A 169 -0.02 -25.59 16.64
N ARG A 170 1.25 -25.79 16.28
CA ARG A 170 2.10 -26.84 16.86
C ARG A 170 2.25 -26.68 18.38
N ASP A 171 2.48 -25.47 18.87
CA ASP A 171 2.64 -25.22 20.31
C ASP A 171 1.33 -25.39 21.09
N LEU A 172 0.20 -25.15 20.45
CA LEU A 172 -1.13 -25.43 21.00
C LEU A 172 -1.54 -26.91 20.89
N GLY A 173 -0.71 -27.78 20.31
CA GLY A 173 -1.06 -29.17 20.03
C GLY A 173 -2.22 -29.33 19.04
N GLN A 174 -2.43 -28.33 18.17
CA GLN A 174 -3.47 -28.30 17.15
C GLN A 174 -2.95 -28.74 15.79
N GLN A 175 -3.86 -29.10 14.89
CA GLN A 175 -3.51 -29.45 13.52
C GLN A 175 -2.93 -28.24 12.77
N GLU A 176 -1.74 -28.40 12.20
CA GLU A 176 -1.10 -27.39 11.34
C GLU A 176 -1.89 -27.17 10.04
N PHE A 177 -1.75 -25.98 9.44
CA PHE A 177 -2.21 -25.73 8.08
C PHE A 177 -1.46 -26.65 7.12
N LEU A 178 -2.21 -27.53 6.46
CA LEU A 178 -1.74 -28.34 5.35
C LEU A 178 -2.25 -27.73 4.05
N PRO A 179 -1.40 -27.59 3.02
CA PRO A 179 -1.85 -27.16 1.71
C PRO A 179 -2.93 -28.11 1.20
N ARG A 180 -4.01 -27.55 0.67
CA ARG A 180 -5.07 -28.36 0.06
C ARG A 180 -4.58 -28.92 -1.26
N GLU A 181 -4.65 -30.23 -1.41
CA GLU A 181 -4.46 -30.88 -2.70
C GLU A 181 -5.75 -30.78 -3.51
N PHE A 182 -5.63 -30.35 -4.75
CA PHE A 182 -6.71 -30.32 -5.72
C PHE A 182 -6.38 -31.31 -6.82
N SER A 183 -7.34 -32.17 -7.21
CA SER A 183 -7.16 -33.13 -8.30
C SER A 183 -6.88 -32.45 -9.66
N ARG A 184 -7.28 -31.19 -9.80
CA ARG A 184 -6.98 -30.33 -10.94
C ARG A 184 -6.95 -28.87 -10.52
N GLN A 185 -5.93 -28.14 -10.96
CA GLN A 185 -5.86 -26.68 -10.81
C GLN A 185 -6.61 -25.99 -11.94
N TYR A 186 -7.35 -24.95 -11.63
CA TYR A 186 -8.08 -24.13 -12.61
C TYR A 186 -7.80 -22.65 -12.33
N VAL A 187 -7.77 -21.86 -13.40
CA VAL A 187 -7.74 -20.40 -13.32
C VAL A 187 -9.11 -19.91 -13.76
N ASN A 188 -9.87 -19.33 -12.83
CA ASN A 188 -11.14 -18.69 -13.16
C ASN A 188 -10.85 -17.27 -13.63
N LEU A 189 -10.87 -17.07 -14.95
CA LEU A 189 -10.89 -15.72 -15.52
C LEU A 189 -12.25 -15.12 -15.21
N THR A 190 -12.26 -14.14 -14.31
CA THR A 190 -13.48 -13.39 -13.99
C THR A 190 -13.62 -12.23 -14.97
N ALA A 191 -14.87 -11.88 -15.30
CA ALA A 191 -15.11 -10.68 -16.07
C ALA A 191 -14.57 -9.46 -15.30
N PRO A 192 -13.96 -8.47 -15.99
CA PRO A 192 -13.52 -7.24 -15.34
C PRO A 192 -14.69 -6.62 -14.59
N LYS A 193 -14.49 -6.29 -13.31
CA LYS A 193 -15.51 -5.59 -12.55
C LYS A 193 -15.56 -4.16 -13.06
N ALA A 194 -16.71 -3.68 -13.55
CA ALA A 194 -16.80 -2.29 -13.98
C ALA A 194 -16.51 -1.32 -12.82
N TRP A 195 -15.84 -0.21 -13.12
CA TRP A 195 -15.75 0.92 -12.20
C TRP A 195 -17.17 1.31 -11.77
N THR A 196 -17.40 1.37 -10.46
CA THR A 196 -18.73 1.65 -9.91
C THR A 196 -18.69 3.03 -9.25
N PRO A 197 -19.50 4.00 -9.69
CA PRO A 197 -19.54 5.31 -9.07
C PRO A 197 -20.06 5.25 -7.64
N VAL A 198 -19.82 6.34 -6.91
CA VAL A 198 -20.46 6.64 -5.63
C VAL A 198 -21.98 6.60 -5.82
N PRO A 199 -22.75 5.98 -4.90
CA PRO A 199 -24.21 6.03 -4.98
C PRO A 199 -24.72 7.48 -4.98
N ASP A 200 -25.83 7.74 -5.67
CA ASP A 200 -26.52 9.02 -5.58
C ASP A 200 -26.99 9.25 -4.13
N ALA A 201 -26.91 10.48 -3.63
CA ALA A 201 -27.37 10.84 -2.30
C ALA A 201 -28.88 10.59 -2.10
N ALA A 202 -29.66 10.54 -3.19
CA ALA A 202 -31.08 10.19 -3.18
C ALA A 202 -31.36 8.68 -3.08
N GLU A 203 -30.35 7.81 -3.29
CA GLU A 203 -30.52 6.37 -3.15
C GLU A 203 -30.67 5.96 -1.66
N PRO A 204 -31.53 4.98 -1.34
CA PRO A 204 -31.60 4.43 0.00
C PRO A 204 -30.24 3.90 0.49
N ILE A 205 -29.92 4.19 1.75
CA ILE A 205 -28.76 3.61 2.42
C ILE A 205 -29.04 2.15 2.72
N THR A 206 -28.33 1.27 2.02
CA THR A 206 -28.27 -0.18 2.21
C THR A 206 -26.86 -0.54 2.67
N GLU A 207 -26.63 -1.76 3.16
CA GLU A 207 -25.27 -2.21 3.49
C GLU A 207 -24.29 -2.08 2.30
N ALA A 208 -24.77 -2.37 1.08
CA ALA A 208 -23.96 -2.25 -0.12
C ALA A 208 -23.64 -0.79 -0.49
N SER A 209 -24.62 0.12 -0.42
CA SER A 209 -24.38 1.54 -0.69
C SER A 209 -23.58 2.21 0.43
N ALA A 210 -23.80 1.86 1.70
CA ALA A 210 -23.02 2.33 2.84
C ALA A 210 -21.53 1.98 2.71
N ARG A 211 -21.22 0.74 2.31
CA ARG A 211 -19.83 0.32 2.03
C ARG A 211 -19.21 1.09 0.88
N ARG A 212 -19.99 1.43 -0.15
CA ARG A 212 -19.49 2.25 -1.27
C ARG A 212 -19.26 3.70 -0.84
N LEU A 213 -20.17 4.31 -0.08
CA LEU A 213 -19.99 5.65 0.46
C LEU A 213 -18.77 5.74 1.39
N ALA A 214 -18.57 4.72 2.23
CA ALA A 214 -17.43 4.68 3.15
C ALA A 214 -16.06 4.68 2.43
N LYS A 215 -15.99 4.16 1.19
CA LYS A 215 -14.77 4.19 0.36
C LYS A 215 -14.37 5.59 -0.11
N GLU A 216 -15.28 6.55 -0.05
CA GLU A 216 -14.96 7.95 -0.36
C GLU A 216 -14.13 8.59 0.77
N CYS A 217 -14.06 7.96 1.94
CA CYS A 217 -13.17 8.40 2.99
C CYS A 217 -11.71 8.25 2.53
N GLN A 218 -11.01 9.37 2.40
CA GLN A 218 -9.60 9.40 1.99
C GLN A 218 -8.61 8.94 3.07
N TRP A 219 -9.10 8.57 4.25
CA TRP A 219 -8.28 8.23 5.42
C TRP A 219 -7.19 9.25 5.73
N CYS A 220 -7.56 10.54 5.67
CA CYS A 220 -6.64 11.65 5.85
C CYS A 220 -5.85 11.50 7.16
N GLU A 221 -4.53 11.65 7.07
CA GLU A 221 -3.64 11.63 8.24
C GLU A 221 -3.96 12.75 9.24
N HIS A 222 -4.34 13.92 8.72
CA HIS A 222 -4.81 15.06 9.49
C HIS A 222 -6.26 15.32 9.09
N ALA A 223 -7.17 14.49 9.61
CA ALA A 223 -8.58 14.50 9.22
C ALA A 223 -9.31 15.73 9.76
N ALA A 224 -9.54 16.72 8.89
CA ALA A 224 -10.35 17.89 9.19
C ALA A 224 -11.74 17.51 9.69
N CYS A 225 -12.36 16.47 9.11
CA CYS A 225 -13.67 15.97 9.55
C CYS A 225 -13.71 15.50 11.01
N ILE A 226 -12.58 15.13 11.62
CA ILE A 226 -12.49 14.81 13.04
C ILE A 226 -12.27 16.10 13.85
N GLN A 227 -11.37 16.97 13.38
CA GLN A 227 -11.01 18.23 14.05
C GLN A 227 -12.18 19.21 14.14
N ASP A 228 -12.98 19.29 13.07
CA ASP A 228 -14.12 20.19 12.94
C ASP A 228 -15.40 19.58 13.54
N CYS A 229 -15.39 18.29 13.88
CA CYS A 229 -16.54 17.64 14.50
C CYS A 229 -16.69 18.10 15.96
N PRO A 230 -17.82 18.72 16.36
CA PRO A 230 -18.03 19.15 17.75
C PRO A 230 -18.00 18.00 18.77
N ALA A 231 -18.39 16.80 18.32
CA ALA A 231 -18.35 15.57 19.11
C ALA A 231 -17.03 14.81 18.97
N GLN A 232 -16.06 15.32 18.20
CA GLN A 232 -14.75 14.72 17.93
C GLN A 232 -14.83 13.23 17.54
N ILE A 233 -15.84 12.89 16.75
CA ILE A 233 -16.05 11.52 16.30
C ILE A 233 -14.85 11.09 15.46
N ASP A 234 -14.34 9.88 15.72
CA ASP A 234 -13.38 9.19 14.86
C ASP A 234 -14.05 8.76 13.55
N VAL A 235 -14.30 9.74 12.68
CA VAL A 235 -14.93 9.54 11.36
C VAL A 235 -14.10 8.57 10.53
N VAL A 236 -12.77 8.66 10.57
CA VAL A 236 -11.88 7.80 9.79
C VAL A 236 -12.00 6.34 10.25
N GLY A 237 -11.92 6.08 11.55
CA GLY A 237 -12.10 4.74 12.09
C GLY A 237 -13.50 4.19 11.88
N PHE A 238 -14.53 5.03 11.95
CA PHE A 238 -15.90 4.64 11.61
C PHE A 238 -16.03 4.21 10.14
N MET A 239 -15.56 5.03 9.20
CA MET A 239 -15.63 4.76 7.77
C MET A 239 -14.83 3.50 7.40
N ARG A 240 -13.65 3.26 7.99
CA ARG A 240 -12.88 2.02 7.78
C ARG A 240 -13.63 0.75 8.19
N ARG A 241 -14.34 0.81 9.32
CA ARG A 241 -15.17 -0.32 9.79
C ARG A 241 -16.37 -0.52 8.88
N LEU A 242 -17.02 0.54 8.41
CA LEU A 242 -18.09 0.43 7.42
C LEU A 242 -17.60 -0.21 6.12
N GLU A 243 -16.53 0.30 5.53
CA GLU A 243 -16.01 -0.19 4.25
C GLU A 243 -15.69 -1.70 4.27
N SER A 244 -15.04 -2.15 5.35
CA SER A 244 -14.72 -3.56 5.60
C SER A 244 -15.95 -4.45 5.85
N GLY A 245 -17.15 -3.86 5.98
CA GLY A 245 -18.39 -4.58 6.28
C GLY A 245 -18.60 -4.86 7.77
N ASN A 246 -17.79 -4.28 8.66
CA ASN A 246 -17.96 -4.38 10.11
C ASN A 246 -18.96 -3.33 10.63
N PHE A 247 -20.23 -3.47 10.25
CA PHE A 247 -21.29 -2.52 10.61
C PHE A 247 -21.51 -2.44 12.14
N ALA A 248 -21.48 -3.59 12.82
CA ALA A 248 -21.64 -3.63 14.27
C ALA A 248 -20.50 -2.91 15.00
N GLY A 249 -19.26 -3.10 14.56
CA GLY A 249 -18.10 -2.39 15.09
C GLY A 249 -18.12 -0.90 14.77
N ALA A 250 -18.60 -0.52 13.59
CA ALA A 250 -18.79 0.88 13.21
C ALA A 250 -19.82 1.57 14.11
N ALA A 251 -21.01 0.98 14.28
CA ALA A 251 -22.06 1.51 15.14
C ALA A 251 -21.62 1.61 16.61
N ARG A 252 -20.90 0.60 17.12
CA ARG A 252 -20.33 0.62 18.47
C ARG A 252 -19.36 1.78 18.63
N SER A 253 -18.44 1.96 17.69
CA SER A 253 -17.44 3.03 17.75
C SER A 253 -18.09 4.42 17.81
N MET A 254 -19.17 4.66 17.06
CA MET A 254 -19.89 5.93 17.17
C MET A 254 -20.56 6.12 18.53
N ARG A 255 -21.24 5.09 19.06
CA ARG A 255 -21.93 5.18 20.35
C ARG A 255 -21.01 5.34 21.54
N GLU A 256 -19.79 4.81 21.46
CA GLU A 256 -18.75 5.00 22.49
C GLU A 256 -18.29 6.47 22.59
N MET A 257 -18.31 7.21 21.47
CA MET A 257 -17.91 8.62 21.44
C MET A 257 -19.09 9.59 21.64
N ASN A 258 -20.27 9.23 21.13
CA ASN A 258 -21.49 10.02 21.23
C ASN A 258 -22.70 9.12 21.57
N PRO A 259 -23.29 9.23 22.78
CA PRO A 259 -24.45 8.43 23.17
C PRO A 259 -25.72 8.76 22.36
N LEU A 260 -25.72 9.85 21.59
CA LEU A 260 -26.76 10.25 20.64
C LEU A 260 -26.24 10.18 19.19
N ALA A 261 -25.48 9.14 18.86
CA ALA A 261 -24.86 8.93 17.56
C ALA A 261 -25.86 8.98 16.38
N GLU A 262 -27.12 8.65 16.64
CA GLU A 262 -28.21 8.69 15.67
C GLU A 262 -28.61 10.11 15.21
N LEU A 263 -28.15 11.15 15.93
CA LEU A 263 -28.39 12.56 15.58
C LEU A 263 -27.29 13.17 14.71
N CYS A 264 -26.19 12.45 14.47
CA CYS A 264 -25.10 12.94 13.63
C CYS A 264 -25.51 12.94 12.15
N GLY A 265 -25.25 14.05 11.45
CA GLY A 265 -25.51 14.26 10.03
C GLY A 265 -24.42 15.10 9.38
#